data_AF-A0A1I0WF09-F1
#
_entry.id   AF-A0A1I0WF09-F1
#
_cell.length_a   1.000
_cell.length_b   1.000
_cell.length_c   1.000
_cell.angle_alpha   90.00
_cell.angle_beta   90.00
_cell.angle_gamma   90.00
#
_symmetry.space_group_name_H-M   'P 1'
#
loop_
_entity.id
_entity.type
_entity.pdbx_description
1 polymer ?
#
loop_
_entity_poly.entity_id
_entity_poly.type
_entity_poly.pdbx_seq_one_letter_code
_entity_poly.pdbx_strand_id
1 'polypeptide(L)'
;MQPHVNAPTRFRPTFARLGTLLAVVLTYTVASAGPASAHGIGGDAADASIFGFVGIGIEHMLLGWDHLLFVAGIVLLAGKVRRAAKVISAFVVGHSLTLIVATLAGWQVNPGAVDVVIVLSVAFVGFYGMFGRPQRWGIFTAIVFGFGLIHGLGLSTRFQSIGVPDEGMVWRLIAFNVGIEIGQLTAIMGMLAIAAVVSSMFKRDREPALIKAAFVALFAIAAMTAPFLALAEFRSAENEAATVALPDDAPCTVGKRAQVLPGGGGHAGKDFYAPDEEAPLADFGHSLGDAYVIVLYGDDLPDEDVTALQEFVDAKDPAKVLVGNGDVPDGQLVAITLEQQMSCENVHVGALRQFSRDWFESLRADA
;
A
#
# COMPACT_ATOMS: atom_id res chain seq x y z
N MET A 1 70.05 26.39 -1.43
CA MET A 1 69.05 25.31 -1.23
C MET A 1 67.92 25.87 -0.38
N GLN A 2 66.77 26.16 -0.98
CA GLN A 2 65.54 26.52 -0.26
C GLN A 2 64.55 25.35 -0.37
N PRO A 3 63.79 25.00 0.69
CA PRO A 3 62.81 23.94 0.63
C PRO A 3 61.51 24.44 -0.02
N HIS A 4 61.02 23.70 -1.01
CA HIS A 4 59.70 23.92 -1.61
C HIS A 4 58.61 23.55 -0.60
N VAL A 5 57.80 24.54 -0.22
CA VAL A 5 56.55 24.35 0.52
C VAL A 5 55.45 23.96 -0.49
N ASN A 6 54.92 22.75 -0.37
CA ASN A 6 53.77 22.31 -1.17
C ASN A 6 52.50 23.04 -0.73
N ALA A 7 51.85 23.73 -1.66
CA ALA A 7 50.56 24.37 -1.43
C ALA A 7 49.41 23.34 -1.36
N PRO A 8 48.40 23.52 -0.48
CA PRO A 8 47.25 22.65 -0.44
C PRO A 8 46.38 22.84 -1.70
N THR A 9 46.05 21.74 -2.37
CA THR A 9 45.15 21.69 -3.52
C THR A 9 43.77 22.22 -3.13
N ARG A 10 43.41 23.42 -3.62
CA ARG A 10 42.08 23.99 -3.46
C ARG A 10 41.03 23.10 -4.13
N PHE A 11 40.12 22.57 -3.32
CA PHE A 11 38.95 21.81 -3.76
C PHE A 11 38.06 22.73 -4.62
N ARG A 12 37.84 22.40 -5.90
CA ARG A 12 37.01 23.22 -6.80
C ARG A 12 35.52 23.10 -6.37
N PRO A 13 34.86 24.20 -5.95
CA PRO A 13 33.52 24.18 -5.35
C PRO A 13 32.38 23.83 -6.32
N THR A 14 32.66 23.77 -7.62
CA THR A 14 31.64 23.56 -8.67
C THR A 14 31.04 22.15 -8.66
N PHE A 15 31.84 21.12 -8.33
CA PHE A 15 31.36 19.73 -8.30
C PHE A 15 30.56 19.39 -7.05
N ALA A 16 30.85 20.03 -5.91
CA ALA A 16 30.03 19.89 -4.71
C ALA A 16 28.63 20.48 -4.94
N ARG A 17 28.55 21.63 -5.62
CA ARG A 17 27.28 22.27 -6.00
C ARG A 17 26.45 21.41 -6.96
N LEU A 18 27.09 20.73 -7.91
CA LEU A 18 26.41 19.84 -8.87
C LEU A 18 25.86 18.58 -8.18
N GLY A 19 26.62 17.98 -7.25
CA GLY A 19 26.16 16.83 -6.46
C GLY A 19 25.00 17.17 -5.52
N THR A 20 25.01 18.36 -4.91
CA THR A 20 23.88 18.85 -4.11
C THR A 20 22.65 19.12 -4.98
N LEU A 21 22.82 19.73 -6.15
CA LEU A 21 21.72 19.95 -7.11
C LEU A 21 21.12 18.63 -7.60
N LEU A 22 21.94 17.62 -7.89
CA LEU A 22 21.46 16.31 -8.31
C LEU A 22 20.70 15.59 -7.19
N ALA A 23 21.17 15.70 -5.94
CA ALA A 23 20.48 15.16 -4.77
C ALA A 23 19.15 15.89 -4.52
N VAL A 24 19.09 17.22 -4.67
CA VAL A 24 17.87 18.02 -4.54
C VAL A 24 16.86 17.68 -5.64
N VAL A 25 17.31 17.56 -6.89
CA VAL A 25 16.45 17.15 -8.01
C VAL A 25 15.94 15.72 -7.80
N LEU A 26 16.80 14.78 -7.38
CA LEU A 26 16.38 13.40 -7.08
C LEU A 26 15.39 13.36 -5.91
N THR A 27 15.61 14.17 -4.88
CA THR A 27 14.69 14.32 -3.74
C THR A 27 13.33 14.86 -4.20
N TYR A 28 13.33 15.87 -5.07
CA TYR A 28 12.12 16.47 -5.62
C TYR A 28 11.36 15.49 -6.53
N THR A 29 12.06 14.74 -7.39
CA THR A 29 11.44 13.74 -8.28
C THR A 29 10.83 12.58 -7.50
N VAL A 30 11.50 12.12 -6.43
CA VAL A 30 10.97 11.05 -5.56
C VAL A 30 9.78 11.55 -4.74
N ALA A 31 9.83 12.79 -4.23
CA ALA A 31 8.71 13.40 -3.53
C ALA A 31 7.49 13.68 -4.44
N SER A 32 7.71 13.84 -5.75
CA SER A 32 6.63 14.03 -6.74
C SER A 32 6.05 12.74 -7.32
N ALA A 33 6.71 11.59 -7.12
CA ALA A 33 6.17 10.29 -7.50
C ALA A 33 5.10 9.90 -6.46
N GLY A 34 3.84 9.81 -6.88
CA GLY A 34 2.73 9.50 -5.98
C GLY A 34 3.00 8.25 -5.13
N PRO A 35 2.66 8.24 -3.83
CA PRO A 35 2.84 7.08 -2.94
C PRO A 35 2.08 5.83 -3.43
N ALA A 36 1.02 6.07 -4.22
CA ALA A 36 0.09 5.06 -4.70
C ALA A 36 0.71 4.04 -5.67
N SER A 37 1.72 4.40 -6.47
CA SER A 37 2.21 3.50 -7.53
C SER A 37 3.21 2.43 -7.08
N ALA A 38 3.85 2.58 -5.90
CA ALA A 38 4.93 1.68 -5.48
C ALA A 38 4.48 0.55 -4.52
N HIS A 39 3.34 0.71 -3.86
CA HIS A 39 2.87 -0.23 -2.83
C HIS A 39 1.51 -0.87 -3.14
N GLY A 40 0.85 -0.49 -4.24
CA GLY A 40 -0.34 -1.18 -4.72
C GLY A 40 0.05 -2.50 -5.38
N ILE A 41 -0.71 -3.56 -5.13
CA ILE A 41 -0.76 -4.71 -6.02
C ILE A 41 -1.92 -4.43 -6.98
N GLY A 42 -1.67 -4.40 -8.29
CA GLY A 42 -2.67 -4.03 -9.29
C GLY A 42 -3.86 -4.99 -9.32
N GLY A 43 -5.02 -4.52 -9.80
CA GLY A 43 -6.26 -5.32 -9.89
C GLY A 43 -6.10 -6.61 -10.70
N ASP A 44 -5.25 -6.59 -11.73
CA ASP A 44 -4.91 -7.76 -12.56
C ASP A 44 -4.29 -8.93 -11.76
N ALA A 45 -3.83 -8.68 -10.52
CA ALA A 45 -3.30 -9.71 -9.65
C ALA A 45 -4.36 -10.69 -9.14
N ALA A 46 -5.65 -10.33 -9.16
CA ALA A 46 -6.74 -11.22 -8.79
C ALA A 46 -6.77 -12.49 -9.66
N ASP A 47 -6.48 -12.32 -10.96
CA ASP A 47 -6.48 -13.39 -11.96
C ASP A 47 -5.12 -14.08 -12.12
N ALA A 48 -4.10 -13.63 -11.39
CA ALA A 48 -2.76 -14.18 -11.51
C ALA A 48 -2.68 -15.61 -10.95
N SER A 49 -2.01 -16.49 -11.70
CA SER A 49 -1.64 -17.82 -11.21
C SER A 49 -0.73 -17.73 -9.97
N ILE A 50 -0.64 -18.79 -9.17
CA ILE A 50 0.26 -18.86 -8.00
C ILE A 50 1.70 -18.47 -8.37
N PHE A 51 2.20 -18.91 -9.53
CA PHE A 51 3.54 -18.54 -9.99
C PHE A 51 3.62 -17.09 -10.49
N GLY A 52 2.52 -16.51 -10.96
CA GLY A 52 2.42 -15.08 -11.30
C GLY A 52 2.74 -14.17 -10.13
N PHE A 53 2.40 -14.58 -8.90
CA PHE A 53 2.74 -13.84 -7.69
C PHE A 53 4.25 -13.69 -7.46
N VAL A 54 5.09 -14.58 -8.00
CA VAL A 54 6.55 -14.39 -7.99
C VAL A 54 6.92 -13.11 -8.75
N GLY A 55 6.34 -12.91 -9.94
CA GLY A 55 6.57 -11.72 -10.76
C GLY A 55 6.11 -10.45 -10.04
N ILE A 56 4.91 -10.48 -9.48
CA ILE A 56 4.34 -9.37 -8.70
C ILE A 56 5.25 -9.03 -7.50
N GLY A 57 5.79 -10.03 -6.80
CA GLY A 57 6.73 -9.82 -5.69
C GLY A 57 8.06 -9.21 -6.14
N ILE A 58 8.59 -9.62 -7.30
CA ILE A 58 9.80 -9.03 -7.89
C ILE A 58 9.56 -7.56 -8.23
N GLU A 59 8.45 -7.26 -8.92
CA GLU A 59 8.09 -5.90 -9.32
C GLU A 59 7.87 -5.01 -8.10
N HIS A 60 7.12 -5.48 -7.10
CA HIS A 60 6.92 -4.76 -5.84
C HIS A 60 8.25 -4.36 -5.19
N MET A 61 9.20 -5.29 -5.08
CA MET A 61 10.50 -5.04 -4.47
C MET A 61 11.39 -4.09 -5.32
N LEU A 62 11.33 -4.17 -6.65
CA LEU A 62 12.18 -3.38 -7.54
C LEU A 62 11.61 -1.97 -7.85
N LEU A 63 10.28 -1.81 -7.84
CA LEU A 63 9.60 -0.53 -8.05
C LEU A 63 9.42 0.26 -6.74
N GLY A 64 9.48 -0.43 -5.59
CA GLY A 64 9.53 0.17 -4.25
C GLY A 64 10.81 0.97 -4.02
N TRP A 65 10.80 2.26 -4.35
CA TRP A 65 11.98 3.13 -4.19
C TRP A 65 12.47 3.19 -2.73
N ASP A 66 11.55 3.16 -1.78
CA ASP A 66 11.79 3.16 -0.34
C ASP A 66 12.45 1.85 0.13
N HIS A 67 12.02 0.71 -0.40
CA HIS A 67 12.66 -0.59 -0.19
C HIS A 67 14.11 -0.58 -0.70
N LEU A 68 14.34 -0.03 -1.90
CA LEU A 68 15.68 0.13 -2.46
C LEU A 68 16.55 1.06 -1.61
N LEU A 69 16.00 2.20 -1.15
CA LEU A 69 16.72 3.13 -0.28
C LEU A 69 17.04 2.51 1.09
N PHE A 70 16.11 1.75 1.66
CA PHE A 70 16.32 1.03 2.91
C PHE A 70 17.46 0.01 2.78
N VAL A 71 17.39 -0.87 1.78
CA VAL A 71 18.41 -1.89 1.51
C VAL A 71 19.76 -1.25 1.24
N ALA A 72 19.82 -0.22 0.40
CA ALA A 72 21.04 0.52 0.12
C ALA A 72 21.64 1.11 1.41
N GLY A 73 20.81 1.74 2.24
CA GLY A 73 21.20 2.27 3.55
C GLY A 73 21.81 1.19 4.46
N ILE A 74 21.18 0.02 4.55
CA ILE A 74 21.68 -1.10 5.37
C ILE A 74 23.01 -1.64 4.82
N VAL A 75 23.14 -1.82 3.50
CA VAL A 75 24.39 -2.30 2.87
C VAL A 75 25.54 -1.34 3.16
N LEU A 76 25.32 -0.03 2.97
CA LEU A 76 26.30 1.01 3.27
C LEU A 76 26.66 1.04 4.77
N LEU A 77 25.67 0.95 5.65
CA LEU A 77 25.85 1.05 7.10
C LEU A 77 26.63 -0.15 7.64
N ALA A 78 26.24 -1.35 7.18
CA ALA A 78 26.86 -2.60 7.58
C ALA A 78 28.33 -2.69 7.15
N GLY A 79 28.68 -2.21 5.95
CA GLY A 79 30.05 -2.22 5.40
C GLY A 79 30.69 -3.60 5.25
N LYS A 80 29.93 -4.69 5.50
CA LYS A 80 30.33 -6.09 5.36
C LYS A 80 29.12 -6.87 4.87
N VAL A 81 29.28 -7.63 3.78
CA VAL A 81 28.19 -8.39 3.14
C VAL A 81 27.47 -9.31 4.13
N ARG A 82 28.22 -10.10 4.91
CA ARG A 82 27.63 -11.01 5.92
C ARG A 82 26.78 -10.28 6.96
N ARG A 83 27.13 -9.04 7.30
CA ARG A 83 26.38 -8.25 8.28
C ARG A 83 25.13 -7.65 7.65
N ALA A 84 25.25 -7.10 6.44
CA ALA A 84 24.11 -6.61 5.68
C ALA A 84 23.08 -7.72 5.49
N ALA A 85 23.52 -8.89 5.01
CA ALA A 85 22.68 -10.07 4.83
C ALA A 85 21.93 -10.44 6.13
N LYS A 86 22.59 -10.51 7.28
CA LYS A 86 21.92 -10.80 8.56
C LYS A 86 20.81 -9.80 8.92
N VAL A 87 21.08 -8.52 8.72
CA VAL A 87 20.11 -7.45 9.07
C VAL A 87 18.93 -7.46 8.10
N ILE A 88 19.22 -7.59 6.80
CA ILE A 88 18.20 -7.66 5.74
C ILE A 88 17.36 -8.93 5.90
N SER A 89 17.96 -10.09 6.16
CA SER A 89 17.21 -11.33 6.43
C SER A 89 16.31 -11.19 7.65
N ALA A 90 16.73 -10.49 8.70
CA ALA A 90 15.86 -10.24 9.85
C ALA A 90 14.63 -9.40 9.45
N PHE A 91 14.81 -8.36 8.63
CA PHE A 91 13.70 -7.60 8.07
C PHE A 91 12.74 -8.48 7.26
N VAL A 92 13.27 -9.27 6.32
CA VAL A 92 12.46 -10.16 5.46
C VAL A 92 11.68 -11.18 6.29
N VAL A 93 12.32 -11.81 7.27
CA VAL A 93 11.65 -12.78 8.15
C VAL A 93 10.51 -12.12 8.92
N GLY A 94 10.72 -10.91 9.47
CA GLY A 94 9.65 -10.17 10.14
C GLY A 94 8.50 -9.82 9.18
N HIS A 95 8.85 -9.32 8.00
CA HIS A 95 7.90 -8.96 6.95
C HIS A 95 7.03 -10.15 6.53
N SER A 96 7.65 -11.25 6.11
CA SER A 96 6.92 -12.43 5.65
C SER A 96 6.08 -13.05 6.77
N LEU A 97 6.57 -13.04 8.02
CA LEU A 97 5.81 -13.53 9.16
C LEU A 97 4.51 -12.75 9.36
N THR A 98 4.59 -11.42 9.47
CA THR A 98 3.39 -10.63 9.69
C THR A 98 2.48 -10.62 8.46
N LEU A 99 3.03 -10.59 7.24
CA LEU A 99 2.24 -10.68 6.01
C LEU A 99 1.34 -11.94 6.03
N ILE A 100 1.93 -13.10 6.27
CA ILE A 100 1.17 -14.37 6.29
C ILE A 100 0.17 -14.39 7.45
N VAL A 101 0.61 -14.06 8.67
CA VAL A 101 -0.25 -14.12 9.85
C VAL A 101 -1.42 -13.14 9.74
N ALA A 102 -1.15 -11.89 9.37
CA ALA A 102 -2.16 -10.85 9.28
C ALA A 102 -3.16 -11.13 8.15
N THR A 103 -2.70 -11.61 6.98
CA THR A 103 -3.61 -12.00 5.90
C THR A 103 -4.51 -13.16 6.30
N LEU A 104 -3.98 -14.21 6.93
CA LEU A 104 -4.79 -15.36 7.34
C LEU A 104 -5.73 -15.05 8.52
N ALA A 105 -5.33 -14.13 9.40
CA ALA A 105 -6.14 -13.70 10.53
C ALA A 105 -7.15 -12.60 10.19
N GLY A 106 -7.18 -12.13 8.93
CA GLY A 106 -8.07 -11.04 8.50
C GLY A 106 -7.74 -9.69 9.15
N TRP A 107 -6.49 -9.48 9.58
CA TRP A 107 -6.09 -8.22 10.21
C TRP A 107 -5.96 -7.13 9.15
N GLN A 108 -6.68 -6.04 9.35
CA GLN A 108 -6.62 -4.84 8.52
C GLN A 108 -6.13 -3.66 9.36
N VAL A 109 -5.19 -2.91 8.80
CA VAL A 109 -4.69 -1.65 9.38
C VAL A 109 -4.70 -0.58 8.31
N ASN A 110 -4.66 0.69 8.72
CA ASN A 110 -4.53 1.78 7.77
C ASN A 110 -3.20 1.65 6.97
N PRO A 111 -3.23 1.38 5.65
CA PRO A 111 -2.02 1.19 4.87
C PRO A 111 -1.18 2.46 4.74
N GLY A 112 -1.80 3.64 4.70
CA GLY A 112 -1.08 4.92 4.67
C GLY A 112 -0.33 5.21 5.97
N ALA A 113 -0.90 4.85 7.12
CA ALA A 113 -0.20 4.91 8.40
C ALA A 113 1.03 3.99 8.42
N VAL A 114 0.94 2.81 7.79
CA VAL A 114 2.10 1.93 7.61
C VAL A 114 3.13 2.58 6.68
N ASP A 115 2.74 3.13 5.54
CA ASP A 115 3.66 3.81 4.60
C ASP A 115 4.48 4.92 5.30
N VAL A 116 3.87 5.66 6.23
CA VAL A 116 4.61 6.64 7.07
C VAL A 116 5.69 5.95 7.89
N VAL A 117 5.39 4.82 8.53
CA VAL A 117 6.39 4.05 9.30
C VAL A 117 7.47 3.49 8.40
N ILE A 118 7.12 3.04 7.18
CA ILE A 118 8.09 2.59 6.18
C ILE A 118 9.11 3.69 5.90
N VAL A 119 8.67 4.89 5.57
CA VAL A 119 9.57 6.02 5.30
C VAL A 119 10.38 6.41 6.54
N LEU A 120 9.78 6.36 7.73
CA LEU A 120 10.51 6.59 8.99
C LEU A 120 11.60 5.53 9.23
N SER A 121 11.44 4.29 8.76
CA SER A 121 12.48 3.27 8.81
C SER A 121 13.70 3.65 7.97
N VAL A 122 13.50 4.28 6.80
CA VAL A 122 14.57 4.82 5.95
C VAL A 122 15.26 5.99 6.66
N ALA A 123 14.49 6.91 7.26
CA ALA A 123 15.03 7.99 8.07
C ALA A 123 15.88 7.46 9.22
N PHE A 124 15.43 6.41 9.90
CA PHE A 124 16.16 5.77 10.98
C PHE A 124 17.53 5.24 10.54
N VAL A 125 17.61 4.53 9.40
CA VAL A 125 18.88 4.05 8.84
C VAL A 125 19.79 5.21 8.43
N GLY A 126 19.22 6.23 7.78
CA GLY A 126 19.92 7.48 7.43
C GLY A 126 20.52 8.16 8.66
N PHE A 127 19.73 8.32 9.72
CA PHE A 127 20.15 8.88 11.00
C PHE A 127 21.34 8.15 11.59
N TYR A 128 21.25 6.81 11.72
CA TYR A 128 22.38 6.03 12.24
C TYR A 128 23.65 6.27 11.43
N GLY A 129 23.57 6.20 10.10
CA GLY A 129 24.73 6.36 9.22
C GLY A 129 25.37 7.75 9.24
N MET A 130 24.63 8.81 9.58
CA MET A 130 25.18 10.16 9.77
C MET A 130 26.10 10.27 11.00
N PHE A 131 25.74 9.56 12.09
CA PHE A 131 26.44 9.62 13.37
C PHE A 131 27.40 8.45 13.61
N GLY A 132 27.40 7.45 12.73
CA GLY A 132 28.38 6.36 12.73
C GLY A 132 27.74 5.00 12.48
N ARG A 133 28.31 3.95 13.07
CA ARG A 133 27.74 2.60 13.03
C ARG A 133 27.10 2.27 14.36
N PRO A 134 26.02 1.47 14.39
CA PRO A 134 25.43 1.04 15.65
C PRO A 134 26.47 0.28 16.49
N GLN A 135 26.58 0.65 17.77
CA GLN A 135 27.49 -0.02 18.71
C GLN A 135 27.00 -1.43 19.06
N ARG A 136 25.67 -1.61 19.13
CA ARG A 136 25.01 -2.87 19.48
C ARG A 136 24.19 -3.39 18.30
N TRP A 137 24.85 -4.14 17.42
CA TRP A 137 24.20 -4.69 16.21
C TRP A 137 22.99 -5.58 16.52
N GLY A 138 22.96 -6.30 17.64
CA GLY A 138 21.80 -7.12 18.03
C GLY A 138 20.53 -6.29 18.22
N ILE A 139 20.62 -5.15 18.92
CA ILE A 139 19.49 -4.23 19.12
C ILE A 139 19.05 -3.63 17.79
N PHE A 140 20.02 -3.19 16.98
CA PHE A 140 19.74 -2.64 15.66
C PHE A 140 19.01 -3.65 14.76
N THR A 141 19.45 -4.91 14.75
CA THR A 141 18.77 -5.99 14.03
C THR A 141 17.37 -6.26 14.57
N ALA A 142 17.14 -6.18 15.88
CA ALA A 142 15.82 -6.36 16.47
C ALA A 142 14.85 -5.23 16.07
N ILE A 143 15.34 -3.98 16.02
CA ILE A 143 14.55 -2.84 15.53
C ILE A 143 14.21 -3.02 14.05
N VAL A 144 15.18 -3.42 13.23
CA VAL A 144 14.97 -3.69 11.80
C VAL A 144 14.00 -4.85 11.57
N PHE A 145 14.05 -5.90 12.39
CA PHE A 145 13.04 -6.95 12.41
C PHE A 145 11.64 -6.39 12.73
N GLY A 146 11.55 -5.48 13.72
CA GLY A 146 10.32 -4.76 14.05
C GLY A 146 9.76 -3.93 12.89
N PHE A 147 10.61 -3.23 12.14
CA PHE A 147 10.18 -2.56 10.91
C PHE A 147 9.66 -3.56 9.87
N GLY A 148 10.32 -4.71 9.72
CA GLY A 148 9.83 -5.81 8.88
C GLY A 148 8.40 -6.21 9.25
N LEU A 149 8.14 -6.45 10.54
CA LEU A 149 6.79 -6.81 11.01
C LEU A 149 5.74 -5.76 10.59
N ILE A 150 6.03 -4.47 10.77
CA ILE A 150 5.10 -3.39 10.44
C ILE A 150 4.88 -3.29 8.93
N HIS A 151 5.94 -3.41 8.12
CA HIS A 151 5.82 -3.44 6.66
C HIS A 151 4.91 -4.59 6.18
N GLY A 152 5.10 -5.79 6.74
CA GLY A 152 4.29 -6.96 6.38
C GLY A 152 2.79 -6.72 6.64
N LEU A 153 2.47 -5.97 7.68
CA LEU A 153 1.09 -5.62 8.06
C LEU A 153 0.43 -4.62 7.10
N GLY A 154 1.19 -3.66 6.56
CA GLY A 154 0.66 -2.73 5.55
C GLY A 154 0.33 -3.46 4.26
N LEU A 155 1.21 -4.37 3.84
CA LEU A 155 1.01 -5.15 2.63
C LEU A 155 -0.09 -6.19 2.78
N SER A 156 -0.28 -6.80 3.96
CA SER A 156 -1.37 -7.76 4.18
C SER A 156 -2.74 -7.13 3.96
N THR A 157 -2.94 -5.89 4.38
CA THR A 157 -4.20 -5.17 4.19
C THR A 157 -4.48 -4.96 2.70
N ARG A 158 -3.46 -4.54 1.94
CA ARG A 158 -3.57 -4.37 0.49
C ARG A 158 -3.74 -5.69 -0.25
N PHE A 159 -3.15 -6.77 0.24
CA PHE A 159 -3.31 -8.10 -0.34
C PHE A 159 -4.75 -8.60 -0.20
N GLN A 160 -5.35 -8.39 0.98
CA GLN A 160 -6.74 -8.75 1.26
C GLN A 160 -7.74 -7.95 0.42
N SER A 161 -7.41 -6.72 0.00
CA SER A 161 -8.33 -5.89 -0.79
C SER A 161 -8.44 -6.27 -2.26
N ILE A 162 -7.54 -7.10 -2.80
CA ILE A 162 -7.51 -7.48 -4.24
C ILE A 162 -8.59 -8.51 -4.59
N GLY A 163 -9.24 -9.13 -3.58
CA GLY A 163 -10.33 -10.09 -3.81
C GLY A 163 -9.84 -11.45 -4.35
N VAL A 164 -8.58 -11.82 -4.09
CA VAL A 164 -8.00 -13.10 -4.50
C VAL A 164 -8.75 -14.26 -3.79
N PRO A 165 -9.15 -15.33 -4.50
CA PRO A 165 -9.79 -16.49 -3.89
C PRO A 165 -8.97 -17.10 -2.75
N ASP A 166 -9.66 -17.52 -1.68
CA ASP A 166 -9.04 -18.15 -0.50
C ASP A 166 -8.28 -19.44 -0.86
N GLU A 167 -8.76 -20.17 -1.87
CA GLU A 167 -8.10 -21.38 -2.37
C GLU A 167 -6.70 -21.06 -2.88
N GLY A 168 -5.66 -21.52 -2.18
CA GLY A 168 -4.26 -21.31 -2.57
C GLY A 168 -3.66 -19.99 -2.08
N MET A 169 -4.36 -19.23 -1.23
CA MET A 169 -3.90 -17.97 -0.63
C MET A 169 -2.49 -18.08 -0.02
N VAL A 170 -2.26 -19.10 0.82
CA VAL A 170 -0.94 -19.34 1.44
C VAL A 170 0.15 -19.53 0.39
N TRP A 171 -0.13 -20.28 -0.68
CA TRP A 171 0.84 -20.53 -1.74
C TRP A 171 1.14 -19.27 -2.56
N ARG A 172 0.13 -18.41 -2.81
CA ARG A 172 0.31 -17.10 -3.44
C ARG A 172 1.18 -16.19 -2.57
N LEU A 173 0.94 -16.14 -1.26
CA LEU A 173 1.77 -15.37 -0.31
C LEU A 173 3.22 -15.88 -0.26
N ILE A 174 3.42 -17.20 -0.27
CA ILE A 174 4.76 -17.79 -0.35
C ILE A 174 5.44 -17.42 -1.68
N ALA A 175 4.75 -17.58 -2.81
CA ALA A 175 5.28 -17.23 -4.13
C ALA A 175 5.64 -15.74 -4.23
N PHE A 176 4.80 -14.88 -3.69
CA PHE A 176 5.05 -13.44 -3.59
C PHE A 176 6.30 -13.12 -2.76
N ASN A 177 6.46 -13.74 -1.59
CA ASN A 177 7.67 -13.58 -0.76
C ASN A 177 8.93 -14.09 -1.47
N VAL A 178 8.85 -15.21 -2.21
CA VAL A 178 9.95 -15.68 -3.05
C VAL A 178 10.31 -14.64 -4.12
N GLY A 179 9.30 -14.01 -4.72
CA GLY A 179 9.48 -12.88 -5.62
C GLY A 179 10.23 -11.72 -4.99
N ILE A 180 9.84 -11.30 -3.77
CA ILE A 180 10.54 -10.25 -3.01
C ILE A 180 12.00 -10.63 -2.79
N GLU A 181 12.29 -11.86 -2.36
CA GLU A 181 13.67 -12.30 -2.12
C GLU A 181 14.52 -12.25 -3.40
N ILE A 182 13.96 -12.67 -4.54
CA ILE A 182 14.63 -12.58 -5.86
C ILE A 182 14.88 -11.13 -6.24
N GLY A 183 13.86 -10.27 -6.13
CA GLY A 183 13.97 -8.83 -6.41
C GLY A 183 15.04 -8.18 -5.53
N GLN A 184 15.08 -8.53 -4.26
CA GLN A 184 16.04 -7.97 -3.31
C GLN A 184 17.48 -8.42 -3.58
N LEU A 185 17.71 -9.70 -3.90
CA LEU A 185 19.02 -10.18 -4.32
C LEU A 185 19.49 -9.46 -5.59
N THR A 186 18.59 -9.28 -6.56
CA THR A 186 18.84 -8.57 -7.81
C THR A 186 19.24 -7.11 -7.54
N ALA A 187 18.48 -6.42 -6.68
CA ALA A 187 18.76 -5.05 -6.27
C ALA A 187 20.12 -4.93 -5.57
N ILE A 188 20.43 -5.81 -4.60
CA ILE A 188 21.72 -5.81 -3.89
C ILE A 188 22.88 -6.01 -4.87
N MET A 189 22.77 -6.96 -5.81
CA MET A 189 23.80 -7.20 -6.81
C MET A 189 24.01 -5.98 -7.72
N GLY A 190 22.92 -5.34 -8.16
CA GLY A 190 22.98 -4.10 -8.93
C GLY A 190 23.64 -2.95 -8.16
N MET A 191 23.25 -2.75 -6.90
CA MET A 191 23.84 -1.73 -6.03
C MET A 191 25.34 -1.96 -5.79
N LEU A 192 25.76 -3.20 -5.56
CA LEU A 192 27.17 -3.54 -5.38
C LEU A 192 27.99 -3.31 -6.66
N ALA A 193 27.43 -3.65 -7.84
CA ALA A 193 28.06 -3.38 -9.12
C ALA A 193 28.24 -1.87 -9.36
N ILE A 194 27.19 -1.07 -9.13
CA ILE A 194 27.24 0.40 -9.21
C ILE A 194 28.29 0.95 -8.23
N ALA A 195 28.28 0.48 -6.98
CA ALA A 195 29.24 0.92 -5.97
C ALA A 195 30.69 0.59 -6.38
N ALA A 196 30.94 -0.58 -6.98
CA ALA A 196 32.26 -0.95 -7.49
C ALA A 196 32.72 -0.01 -8.62
N VAL A 197 31.86 0.27 -9.60
CA VAL A 197 32.14 1.22 -10.68
C VAL A 197 32.42 2.61 -10.13
N VAL A 198 31.54 3.13 -9.27
CA VAL A 198 31.70 4.45 -8.63
C VAL A 198 33.02 4.51 -7.85
N SER A 199 33.31 3.52 -7.02
CA SER A 199 34.56 3.47 -6.23
C SER A 199 35.82 3.45 -7.10
N SER A 200 35.75 2.88 -8.32
CA SER A 200 36.86 2.89 -9.28
C SER A 200 37.13 4.29 -9.89
N MET A 201 36.11 5.15 -9.91
CA MET A 201 36.18 6.50 -10.49
C MET A 201 36.63 7.57 -9.48
N PHE A 202 36.45 7.33 -8.17
CA PHE A 202 36.75 8.29 -7.12
C PHE A 202 38.01 7.91 -6.33
N LYS A 203 38.78 8.92 -5.90
CA LYS A 203 39.92 8.71 -4.99
C LYS A 203 39.42 8.16 -3.65
N ARG A 204 40.10 7.13 -3.13
CA ARG A 204 39.78 6.42 -1.89
C ARG A 204 39.60 7.37 -0.68
N ASP A 205 40.34 8.47 -0.66
CA ASP A 205 40.30 9.49 0.39
C ASP A 205 38.95 10.23 0.49
N ARG A 206 38.12 10.19 -0.57
CA ARG A 206 36.78 10.82 -0.61
C ARG A 206 35.65 9.87 -0.20
N GLU A 207 35.90 8.57 -0.05
CA GLU A 207 34.89 7.57 0.32
C GLU A 207 34.13 7.91 1.62
N PRO A 208 34.79 8.36 2.72
CA PRO A 208 34.07 8.63 3.96
C PRO A 208 33.09 9.81 3.84
N ALA A 209 33.46 10.84 3.08
CA ALA A 209 32.61 12.00 2.86
C ALA A 209 31.42 11.67 1.96
N LEU A 210 31.63 10.83 0.93
CA LEU A 210 30.56 10.37 0.03
C LEU A 210 29.55 9.48 0.76
N ILE A 211 30.02 8.54 1.59
CA ILE A 211 29.15 7.68 2.40
C ILE A 211 28.33 8.53 3.38
N LYS A 212 28.95 9.51 4.06
CA LYS A 212 28.22 10.40 4.97
C LYS A 212 27.19 11.24 4.22
N ALA A 213 27.53 11.76 3.03
CA ALA A 213 26.58 12.49 2.19
C ALA A 213 25.40 11.63 1.75
N ALA A 214 25.63 10.34 1.43
CA ALA A 214 24.55 9.41 1.10
C ALA A 214 23.58 9.21 2.27
N PHE A 215 24.08 9.08 3.50
CA PHE A 215 23.22 8.98 4.68
C PHE A 215 22.46 10.28 5.00
N VAL A 216 23.08 11.44 4.80
CA VAL A 216 22.39 12.74 4.91
C VAL A 216 21.27 12.83 3.88
N ALA A 217 21.51 12.40 2.64
CA ALA A 217 20.49 12.38 1.59
C ALA A 217 19.34 11.42 1.94
N LEU A 218 19.64 10.19 2.37
CA LEU A 218 18.62 9.23 2.84
C LEU A 218 17.76 9.82 3.96
N PHE A 219 18.38 10.42 4.98
CA PHE A 219 17.66 11.04 6.08
C PHE A 219 16.81 12.23 5.62
N ALA A 220 17.36 13.11 4.78
CA ALA A 220 16.64 14.29 4.30
C ALA A 220 15.43 13.92 3.43
N ILE A 221 15.60 12.99 2.49
CA ILE A 221 14.50 12.49 1.65
C ILE A 221 13.39 11.93 2.53
N ALA A 222 13.72 11.05 3.47
CA ALA A 222 12.75 10.42 4.34
C ALA A 222 12.08 11.40 5.32
N ALA A 223 12.86 12.33 5.90
CA ALA A 223 12.33 13.35 6.82
C ALA A 223 11.43 14.38 6.13
N MET A 224 11.62 14.62 4.82
CA MET A 224 10.74 15.49 4.03
C MET A 224 9.49 14.77 3.53
N THR A 225 9.59 13.48 3.19
CA THR A 225 8.47 12.68 2.65
C THR A 225 7.52 12.18 3.74
N ALA A 226 8.01 11.77 4.91
CA ALA A 226 7.16 11.24 5.98
C ALA A 226 6.07 12.23 6.46
N PRO A 227 6.34 13.53 6.71
CA PRO A 227 5.29 14.48 7.07
C PRO A 227 4.29 14.72 5.94
N PHE A 228 4.74 14.71 4.69
CA PHE A 228 3.84 14.87 3.54
C PHE A 228 2.88 13.70 3.41
N LEU A 229 3.38 12.46 3.56
CA LEU A 229 2.56 11.25 3.60
C LEU A 229 1.58 11.26 4.78
N ALA A 230 2.05 11.63 5.97
CA ALA A 230 1.20 11.72 7.14
C ALA A 230 0.09 12.76 6.94
N LEU A 231 0.40 13.94 6.40
CA LEU A 231 -0.58 14.98 6.11
C LEU A 231 -1.56 14.56 5.01
N ALA A 232 -1.09 13.86 3.98
CA ALA A 232 -1.96 13.32 2.93
C ALA A 232 -2.95 12.31 3.52
N GLU A 233 -2.49 11.44 4.43
CA GLU A 233 -3.33 10.47 5.11
C GLU A 233 -4.33 11.14 6.06
N PHE A 234 -3.89 12.11 6.88
CA PHE A 234 -4.79 12.88 7.74
C PHE A 234 -5.86 13.63 6.93
N ARG A 235 -5.46 14.21 5.78
CA ARG A 235 -6.40 14.90 4.89
C ARG A 235 -7.33 13.94 4.18
N SER A 236 -6.86 12.75 3.80
CA SER A 236 -7.71 11.69 3.25
C SER A 236 -8.73 11.25 4.30
N ALA A 237 -8.32 11.06 5.55
CA ALA A 237 -9.22 10.71 6.65
C ALA A 237 -10.26 11.80 6.93
N GLU A 238 -9.87 13.09 6.87
CA GLU A 238 -10.81 14.22 6.97
C GLU A 238 -11.78 14.28 5.78
N ASN A 239 -11.30 14.05 4.56
CA ASN A 239 -12.13 14.04 3.36
C ASN A 239 -13.03 12.79 3.27
N GLU A 240 -12.62 11.66 3.85
CA GLU A 240 -13.43 10.44 4.00
C GLU A 240 -14.57 10.63 5.02
N ALA A 241 -14.33 11.45 6.05
CA ALA A 241 -15.37 11.85 7.01
C ALA A 241 -16.28 12.97 6.45
N ALA A 242 -15.84 13.70 5.42
CA ALA A 242 -16.65 14.66 4.71
C ALA A 242 -17.61 13.94 3.76
N THR A 243 -18.71 13.45 4.36
CA THR A 243 -20.02 13.20 3.76
C THR A 243 -20.12 13.59 2.28
N VAL A 244 -20.21 12.60 1.39
CA VAL A 244 -20.85 12.81 0.08
C VAL A 244 -22.20 13.48 0.38
N ALA A 245 -22.44 14.65 -0.21
CA ALA A 245 -23.69 15.37 0.01
C ALA A 245 -24.84 14.56 -0.58
N LEU A 246 -25.45 13.72 0.25
CA LEU A 246 -26.68 13.01 -0.08
C LEU A 246 -27.84 14.02 -0.13
N PRO A 247 -28.92 13.73 -0.87
CA PRO A 247 -30.04 14.65 -0.97
C PRO A 247 -30.73 14.79 0.40
N ASP A 248 -31.27 15.99 0.67
CA ASP A 248 -32.28 16.25 1.71
C ASP A 248 -31.95 15.75 3.13
N ASP A 249 -30.71 15.94 3.61
CA ASP A 249 -30.28 15.53 4.96
C ASP A 249 -30.56 14.04 5.27
N ALA A 250 -30.54 13.18 4.24
CA ALA A 250 -30.78 11.74 4.41
C ALA A 250 -29.88 11.17 5.54
N PRO A 251 -30.42 10.38 6.49
CA PRO A 251 -29.70 9.84 7.64
C PRO A 251 -28.80 8.66 7.23
N CYS A 252 -27.95 8.92 6.25
CA CYS A 252 -27.09 7.96 5.58
C CYS A 252 -25.66 8.50 5.62
N THR A 253 -24.70 7.63 5.89
CA THR A 253 -23.28 7.96 5.91
C THR A 253 -22.56 7.20 4.81
N VAL A 254 -21.79 7.90 3.98
CA VAL A 254 -20.90 7.29 2.98
C VAL A 254 -19.47 7.32 3.51
N GLY A 255 -18.77 6.18 3.42
CA GLY A 255 -17.38 6.05 3.82
C GLY A 255 -16.68 4.94 3.03
N LYS A 256 -15.48 4.56 3.48
CA LYS A 256 -14.78 3.38 2.93
C LYS A 256 -15.61 2.12 3.12
N ARG A 257 -15.51 1.21 2.15
CA ARG A 257 -16.12 -0.12 2.27
C ARG A 257 -15.60 -0.83 3.53
N ALA A 258 -16.51 -1.11 4.47
CA ALA A 258 -16.23 -1.88 5.68
C ALA A 258 -16.76 -3.33 5.56
N GLN A 259 -17.85 -3.53 4.82
CA GLN A 259 -18.48 -4.82 4.64
C GLN A 259 -17.67 -5.68 3.68
N VAL A 260 -17.32 -6.89 4.13
CA VAL A 260 -16.57 -7.88 3.35
C VAL A 260 -17.52 -8.96 2.91
N LEU A 261 -17.70 -9.11 1.60
CA LEU A 261 -18.45 -10.20 1.01
C LEU A 261 -17.51 -11.37 0.67
N PRO A 262 -17.94 -12.62 0.85
CA PRO A 262 -17.15 -13.76 0.43
C PRO A 262 -16.90 -13.70 -1.09
N GLY A 263 -15.68 -14.04 -1.51
CA GLY A 263 -15.32 -14.14 -2.92
C GLY A 263 -15.49 -15.56 -3.47
N GLY A 264 -15.38 -15.71 -4.79
CA GLY A 264 -15.31 -17.03 -5.45
C GLY A 264 -16.64 -17.65 -5.89
N GLY A 265 -17.73 -16.87 -5.88
CA GLY A 265 -19.00 -17.24 -6.51
C GLY A 265 -19.02 -17.01 -8.03
N GLY A 266 -20.16 -17.31 -8.66
CA GLY A 266 -20.48 -16.94 -10.04
C GLY A 266 -21.23 -15.60 -10.10
N HIS A 267 -22.12 -15.44 -11.08
CA HIS A 267 -23.06 -14.32 -11.09
C HIS A 267 -24.38 -14.72 -10.45
N ALA A 268 -24.98 -13.78 -9.71
CA ALA A 268 -26.30 -13.96 -9.14
C ALA A 268 -27.32 -14.27 -10.24
N GLY A 269 -28.25 -15.19 -9.96
CA GLY A 269 -29.28 -15.61 -10.91
C GLY A 269 -30.36 -14.54 -11.16
N LYS A 270 -30.43 -13.53 -10.30
CA LYS A 270 -31.37 -12.40 -10.36
C LYS A 270 -30.81 -11.20 -9.59
N ASP A 271 -31.47 -10.07 -9.76
CA ASP A 271 -30.99 -8.79 -9.23
C ASP A 271 -31.60 -8.42 -7.87
N PHE A 272 -32.72 -9.05 -7.49
CA PHE A 272 -33.38 -8.84 -6.20
C PHE A 272 -33.72 -10.18 -5.55
N TYR A 273 -33.31 -10.34 -4.30
CA TYR A 273 -33.66 -11.44 -3.41
C TYR A 273 -34.55 -10.89 -2.31
N ALA A 274 -35.74 -11.44 -2.15
CA ALA A 274 -36.72 -11.02 -1.15
C ALA A 274 -36.36 -11.51 0.26
N PRO A 275 -36.97 -10.98 1.35
CA PRO A 275 -36.60 -11.36 2.71
C PRO A 275 -36.76 -12.85 3.03
N ASP A 276 -37.61 -13.57 2.28
CA ASP A 276 -37.81 -15.02 2.40
C ASP A 276 -36.81 -15.85 1.56
N GLU A 277 -35.89 -15.20 0.85
CA GLU A 277 -34.91 -15.81 -0.03
C GLU A 277 -33.48 -15.52 0.43
N GLU A 278 -32.64 -16.54 0.49
CA GLU A 278 -31.23 -16.38 0.85
C GLU A 278 -30.43 -15.80 -0.32
N ALA A 279 -29.83 -14.62 -0.11
CA ALA A 279 -28.96 -14.00 -1.09
C ALA A 279 -27.63 -14.76 -1.24
N PRO A 280 -27.16 -15.03 -2.48
CA PRO A 280 -25.89 -15.69 -2.71
C PRO A 280 -24.73 -14.70 -2.53
N LEU A 281 -24.34 -14.46 -1.27
CA LEU A 281 -23.33 -13.46 -0.91
C LEU A 281 -21.97 -13.66 -1.63
N ALA A 282 -21.63 -14.90 -1.98
CA ALA A 282 -20.40 -15.21 -2.73
C ALA A 282 -20.46 -14.70 -4.19
N ASP A 283 -21.64 -14.76 -4.80
CA ASP A 283 -21.88 -14.26 -6.16
C ASP A 283 -21.95 -12.73 -6.17
N PHE A 284 -22.49 -12.14 -5.09
CA PHE A 284 -22.48 -10.69 -4.89
C PHE A 284 -21.04 -10.17 -4.74
N GLY A 285 -20.21 -10.88 -3.96
CA GLY A 285 -18.80 -10.58 -3.81
C GLY A 285 -18.02 -10.67 -5.13
N HIS A 286 -18.31 -11.66 -5.98
CA HIS A 286 -17.76 -11.72 -7.34
C HIS A 286 -18.19 -10.51 -8.19
N SER A 287 -19.49 -10.19 -8.16
CA SER A 287 -20.09 -9.12 -8.97
C SER A 287 -19.59 -7.71 -8.60
N LEU A 288 -19.10 -7.49 -7.38
CA LEU A 288 -18.38 -6.26 -7.03
C LEU A 288 -17.19 -6.03 -7.98
N GLY A 289 -16.45 -7.09 -8.35
CA GLY A 289 -15.34 -7.01 -9.31
C GLY A 289 -15.77 -6.50 -10.70
N ASP A 290 -17.00 -6.75 -11.10
CA ASP A 290 -17.59 -6.27 -12.36
C ASP A 290 -18.24 -4.88 -12.24
N ALA A 291 -17.89 -4.18 -11.17
CA ALA A 291 -18.34 -2.85 -10.82
C ALA A 291 -19.85 -2.73 -10.54
N TYR A 292 -20.48 -3.79 -10.01
CA TYR A 292 -21.86 -3.70 -9.50
C TYR A 292 -21.92 -2.89 -8.20
N VAL A 293 -23.11 -2.33 -7.94
CA VAL A 293 -23.50 -1.86 -6.62
C VAL A 293 -24.25 -2.98 -5.92
N ILE A 294 -23.81 -3.36 -4.72
CA ILE A 294 -24.48 -4.37 -3.90
C ILE A 294 -25.23 -3.68 -2.77
N VAL A 295 -26.50 -4.04 -2.57
CA VAL A 295 -27.34 -3.49 -1.50
C VAL A 295 -27.75 -4.63 -0.58
N LEU A 296 -27.43 -4.49 0.70
CA LEU A 296 -27.75 -5.45 1.74
C LEU A 296 -28.69 -4.82 2.75
N TYR A 297 -29.69 -5.60 3.16
CA TYR A 297 -30.65 -5.22 4.20
C TYR A 297 -30.74 -6.32 5.27
N GLY A 298 -31.16 -5.95 6.49
CA GLY A 298 -31.33 -6.87 7.61
C GLY A 298 -32.57 -7.78 7.47
N ASP A 299 -32.71 -8.78 8.33
CA ASP A 299 -33.76 -9.82 8.16
C ASP A 299 -35.18 -9.28 8.39
N ASP A 300 -35.34 -8.21 9.18
CA ASP A 300 -36.63 -7.56 9.45
C ASP A 300 -36.77 -6.25 8.66
N LEU A 301 -37.25 -6.37 7.41
CA LEU A 301 -37.48 -5.24 6.51
C LEU A 301 -38.99 -5.01 6.26
N PRO A 302 -39.53 -3.78 6.45
CA PRO A 302 -40.94 -3.48 6.17
C PRO A 302 -41.33 -3.75 4.71
N ASP A 303 -42.56 -4.22 4.48
CA ASP A 303 -43.09 -4.51 3.12
C ASP A 303 -43.02 -3.30 2.16
N GLU A 304 -43.17 -2.08 2.71
CA GLU A 304 -43.03 -0.83 1.95
C GLU A 304 -41.61 -0.66 1.41
N ASP A 305 -40.60 -0.95 2.23
CA ASP A 305 -39.19 -0.83 1.88
C ASP A 305 -38.77 -1.95 0.91
N VAL A 306 -39.28 -3.16 1.09
CA VAL A 306 -39.11 -4.27 0.13
C VAL A 306 -39.62 -3.86 -1.25
N THR A 307 -40.82 -3.28 -1.31
CA THR A 307 -41.42 -2.80 -2.57
C THR A 307 -40.57 -1.68 -3.19
N ALA A 308 -40.11 -0.72 -2.40
CA ALA A 308 -39.31 0.40 -2.87
C ALA A 308 -37.94 -0.06 -3.43
N LEU A 309 -37.31 -1.08 -2.83
CA LEU A 309 -36.07 -1.67 -3.33
C LEU A 309 -36.29 -2.48 -4.61
N GLN A 310 -37.39 -3.24 -4.70
CA GLN A 310 -37.75 -3.95 -5.93
C GLN A 310 -37.95 -2.97 -7.09
N GLU A 311 -38.70 -1.88 -6.87
CA GLU A 311 -38.88 -0.82 -7.87
C GLU A 311 -37.55 -0.16 -8.27
N PHE A 312 -36.65 0.05 -7.32
CA PHE A 312 -35.31 0.57 -7.58
C PHE A 312 -34.50 -0.34 -8.52
N VAL A 313 -34.52 -1.65 -8.30
CA VAL A 313 -33.85 -2.64 -9.15
C VAL A 313 -34.52 -2.74 -10.53
N ASP A 314 -35.85 -2.74 -10.57
CA ASP A 314 -36.63 -2.86 -11.80
C ASP A 314 -36.53 -1.63 -12.70
N ALA A 315 -36.24 -0.46 -12.12
CA ALA A 315 -35.96 0.74 -12.90
C ALA A 315 -34.75 0.58 -13.83
N LYS A 316 -33.84 -0.38 -13.55
CA LYS A 316 -32.58 -0.61 -14.28
C LYS A 316 -31.75 0.66 -14.48
N ASP A 317 -31.92 1.62 -13.58
CA ASP A 317 -31.20 2.89 -13.55
C ASP A 317 -30.74 3.18 -12.10
N PRO A 318 -29.52 2.74 -11.73
CA PRO A 318 -28.50 2.15 -12.61
C PRO A 318 -28.69 0.66 -12.89
N ALA A 319 -28.10 0.17 -13.99
CA ALA A 319 -28.36 -1.18 -14.53
C ALA A 319 -27.66 -2.33 -13.81
N LYS A 320 -26.59 -2.07 -13.04
CA LYS A 320 -25.77 -3.09 -12.37
C LYS A 320 -25.92 -2.98 -10.86
N VAL A 321 -27.07 -3.42 -10.36
CA VAL A 321 -27.40 -3.40 -8.93
C VAL A 321 -27.87 -4.80 -8.53
N LEU A 322 -27.34 -5.32 -7.43
CA LEU A 322 -27.84 -6.54 -6.79
C LEU A 322 -28.32 -6.20 -5.38
N VAL A 323 -29.46 -6.76 -4.98
CA VAL A 323 -30.10 -6.48 -3.68
C VAL A 323 -30.48 -7.79 -3.01
N GLY A 324 -30.20 -7.93 -1.72
CA GLY A 324 -30.57 -9.12 -0.96
C GLY A 324 -30.32 -8.97 0.54
N ASN A 325 -30.72 -9.96 1.32
CA ASN A 325 -30.44 -10.00 2.75
C ASN A 325 -28.94 -10.20 3.03
N GLY A 326 -28.46 -9.72 4.18
CA GLY A 326 -27.06 -9.89 4.58
C GLY A 326 -26.83 -9.63 6.07
N ASP A 327 -25.57 -9.70 6.50
CA ASP A 327 -25.17 -9.39 7.88
C ASP A 327 -25.20 -7.86 8.11
N VAL A 328 -26.41 -7.33 8.25
CA VAL A 328 -26.76 -5.93 8.47
C VAL A 328 -27.79 -5.87 9.61
N PRO A 329 -27.70 -4.91 10.55
CA PRO A 329 -28.70 -4.77 11.61
C PRO A 329 -30.12 -4.57 11.07
N ASP A 330 -31.12 -5.06 11.80
CA ASP A 330 -32.54 -4.92 11.43
C ASP A 330 -32.94 -3.45 11.19
N GLY A 331 -33.74 -3.23 10.13
CA GLY A 331 -34.15 -1.91 9.68
C GLY A 331 -33.08 -1.08 8.98
N GLN A 332 -31.81 -1.51 8.97
CA GLN A 332 -30.74 -0.79 8.28
C GLN A 332 -30.52 -1.28 6.85
N LEU A 333 -29.93 -0.40 6.05
CA LEU A 333 -29.52 -0.69 4.68
C LEU A 333 -28.07 -0.29 4.48
N VAL A 334 -27.33 -1.17 3.81
CA VAL A 334 -25.95 -0.92 3.42
C VAL A 334 -25.82 -1.09 1.91
N ALA A 335 -25.30 -0.08 1.22
CA ALA A 335 -24.95 -0.15 -0.20
C ALA A 335 -23.44 -0.11 -0.37
N ILE A 336 -22.90 -0.93 -1.26
CA ILE A 336 -21.47 -1.23 -1.36
C ILE A 336 -21.02 -1.13 -2.81
N THR A 337 -19.86 -0.52 -3.04
CA THR A 337 -19.11 -0.55 -4.30
C THR A 337 -17.74 -1.19 -4.08
N LEU A 338 -16.85 -1.14 -5.08
CA LEU A 338 -15.47 -1.61 -4.87
C LEU A 338 -14.71 -0.76 -3.85
N GLU A 339 -15.06 0.52 -3.69
CA GLU A 339 -14.29 1.47 -2.92
C GLU A 339 -15.03 2.01 -1.70
N GLN A 340 -16.35 2.16 -1.81
CA GLN A 340 -17.17 2.89 -0.85
C GLN A 340 -18.31 2.04 -0.31
N GLN A 341 -18.83 2.45 0.83
CA GLN A 341 -20.04 1.93 1.43
C GLN A 341 -20.89 3.08 1.94
N MET A 342 -22.18 3.04 1.63
CA MET A 342 -23.21 3.88 2.23
C MET A 342 -23.96 3.05 3.26
N SER A 343 -24.16 3.58 4.47
CA SER A 343 -24.97 2.94 5.52
C SER A 343 -26.08 3.89 5.94
N CYS A 344 -27.30 3.39 6.05
CA CYS A 344 -28.48 4.17 6.41
C CYS A 344 -29.22 3.50 7.58
N GLU A 345 -29.72 4.32 8.52
CA GLU A 345 -30.52 3.81 9.64
C GLU A 345 -31.90 3.28 9.18
N ASN A 346 -32.38 3.70 8.00
CA ASN A 346 -33.61 3.23 7.35
C ASN A 346 -33.40 3.22 5.82
N VAL A 347 -34.24 2.50 5.07
CA VAL A 347 -34.17 2.49 3.60
C VAL A 347 -34.45 3.88 3.03
N HIS A 348 -33.50 4.39 2.23
CA HIS A 348 -33.64 5.69 1.57
C HIS A 348 -33.26 5.59 0.09
N VAL A 349 -34.23 5.22 -0.75
CA VAL A 349 -34.02 4.96 -2.19
C VAL A 349 -33.43 6.17 -2.94
N GLY A 350 -33.75 7.40 -2.52
CA GLY A 350 -33.17 8.60 -3.10
C GLY A 350 -31.65 8.70 -2.90
N ALA A 351 -31.19 8.38 -1.69
CA ALA A 351 -29.76 8.37 -1.35
C ALA A 351 -29.05 7.20 -2.06
N LEU A 352 -29.70 6.02 -2.07
CA LEU A 352 -29.21 4.84 -2.78
C LEU A 352 -29.03 5.11 -4.27
N ARG A 353 -30.02 5.74 -4.93
CA ARG A 353 -29.93 6.06 -6.35
C ARG A 353 -28.81 7.07 -6.65
N GLN A 354 -28.60 8.05 -5.78
CA GLN A 354 -27.49 8.98 -5.95
C GLN A 354 -26.14 8.29 -5.76
N PHE A 355 -25.95 7.56 -4.65
CA PHE A 355 -24.73 6.79 -4.39
C PHE A 355 -24.36 5.89 -5.56
N SER A 356 -25.34 5.15 -6.10
CA SER A 356 -25.11 4.28 -7.24
C SER A 356 -24.77 5.05 -8.52
N ARG A 357 -25.39 6.21 -8.79
CA ARG A 357 -25.04 7.04 -9.96
C ARG A 357 -23.62 7.60 -9.85
N ASP A 358 -23.26 8.13 -8.69
CA ASP A 358 -21.95 8.73 -8.44
C ASP A 358 -20.83 7.71 -8.69
N TRP A 359 -21.04 6.45 -8.28
CA TRP A 359 -20.17 5.32 -8.61
C TRP A 359 -20.02 5.08 -10.11
N PHE A 360 -21.13 5.00 -10.86
CA PHE A 360 -21.02 4.78 -12.30
C PHE A 360 -20.46 6.00 -13.06
N GLU A 361 -20.58 7.20 -12.52
CA GLU A 361 -19.92 8.38 -13.06
C GLU A 361 -18.41 8.37 -12.82
N SER A 362 -17.94 7.96 -11.63
CA SER A 362 -16.50 7.86 -11.35
C SER A 362 -15.81 6.87 -12.28
N LEU A 363 -16.42 5.70 -12.53
CA LEU A 363 -15.91 4.70 -13.46
C LEU A 363 -15.75 5.20 -14.90
N ARG A 364 -16.57 6.18 -15.33
CA ARG A 364 -16.45 6.79 -16.66
C ARG A 364 -15.38 7.87 -16.72
N ALA A 365 -15.04 8.48 -15.60
CA ALA A 365 -13.99 9.49 -15.52
C ALA A 365 -12.59 8.87 -15.58
N ASP A 366 -12.46 7.62 -15.13
CA ASP A 366 -11.21 6.87 -15.08
C ASP A 366 -10.95 5.96 -16.30
N ALA A 367 -11.93 5.84 -17.21
CA ALA A 367 -11.86 5.09 -18.48
C ALA A 367 -11.47 5.98 -19.67
#